data_AF-A0A8S2Z7J2-F1
#
_entry.id   AF-A0A8S2Z7J2-F1
#
_cell.length_a   1.000
_cell.length_b   1.000
_cell.length_c   1.000
_cell.angle_alpha   90.00
_cell.angle_beta   90.00
_cell.angle_gamma   90.00
#
_symmetry.space_group_name_H-M   'P 1'
#
loop_
_entity.id
_entity.type
_entity.pdbx_description
1 polymer ?
#
loop_
_entity_poly.entity_id
_entity_poly.type
_entity_poly.pdbx_seq_one_letter_code
_entity_poly.pdbx_strand_id
1 'polypeptide(L)'
;MRRLRTDIRMTYEDHFQFNIFSSSAQSIQQLDKKSAEFIWFHTLIDAIRHEKKVHLKSTKWYIIAKNYMLSKCRYEYSTNSVTLGKIDAFEETYVENDAIKWYTEDTFIYRLINKALRSNNIEEILYYRFFIADLYHQLHIICEEQFLDTNKVVTVYRGQGVSTNDFTILTQNIGNLITIKSFLSTSWDRDVALDFVIPQLGVPGVEAVLFEIELDTTIRQKPFASISEFTPMNENEVLLSMGFIFRVKLVRFDQSQHFWIIQLAMEPETHQIQELLKYTKENKSSSSLENVLYGMGEYRLALRFCQWFIAQSGNTEEELAECYQTMALIYKELQQYSDALACLKNATLNYFELLEIDPIIINRFRLASIYYTLSLIYLGKNSYHTSIFNSHLVLEQNKALAKEVFQLLQDNGPSKDLEYVREWQGNQDQLGRLYNNLATAYGSLNQYRAAYHYQSKGLDMQRKCLPQMHYHIGISFSNFGYLCKSMMDYQNALKYYEQAIEIFKFSRQETHFSISRTYDYIGEVYEINHDYPRALENYQNALKYEPNLSKTVTKLMNIARIYNKMNKYQQAISLSETAARLCIQHSLPMADIFSKAKNIMLRR
;
A
#
# COMPACT_ATOMS: atom_id res chain seq x y z
N MET A 1 41.04 12.02 8.44
CA MET A 1 39.70 11.47 8.77
C MET A 1 38.93 11.41 7.47
N ARG A 2 38.72 10.19 6.95
CA ARG A 2 37.85 9.94 5.80
C ARG A 2 36.40 10.20 6.21
N ARG A 3 35.60 10.66 5.26
CA ARG A 3 34.26 11.23 5.37
C ARG A 3 33.18 10.34 4.74
N LEU A 4 33.14 9.03 5.07
CA LEU A 4 31.81 8.46 5.39
C LEU A 4 31.36 9.00 6.76
N ARG A 5 31.21 10.33 6.74
CA ARG A 5 30.41 11.24 7.54
C ARG A 5 30.68 11.14 9.05
N THR A 6 31.67 11.90 9.49
CA THR A 6 31.97 12.19 10.91
C THR A 6 30.76 12.72 11.71
N ASP A 7 29.72 13.25 11.08
CA ASP A 7 28.46 13.64 11.75
C ASP A 7 27.51 12.46 12.05
N ILE A 8 27.78 11.26 11.50
CA ILE A 8 27.16 10.01 11.97
C ILE A 8 27.58 9.72 13.42
N ARG A 9 28.71 10.28 13.90
CA ARG A 9 29.19 10.06 15.27
C ARG A 9 28.34 10.74 16.35
N MET A 10 27.46 11.70 16.02
CA MET A 10 26.69 12.45 17.03
C MET A 10 25.24 12.01 17.20
N THR A 11 24.76 11.00 16.49
CA THR A 11 23.45 10.39 16.77
C THR A 11 23.60 8.88 16.84
N TYR A 12 23.53 8.35 18.06
CA TYR A 12 23.67 6.95 18.47
C TYR A 12 22.62 5.96 17.87
N GLU A 13 22.04 6.22 16.70
CA GLU A 13 20.90 5.47 16.16
C GLU A 13 20.96 5.34 14.63
N ASP A 14 22.10 4.95 14.05
CA ASP A 14 22.17 4.62 12.62
C ASP A 14 21.88 3.13 12.40
N HIS A 15 20.60 2.76 12.58
CA HIS A 15 20.14 1.39 12.36
C HIS A 15 20.07 1.07 10.86
N PHE A 16 20.51 -0.13 10.46
CA PHE A 16 20.34 -0.63 9.10
C PHE A 16 18.86 -0.90 8.81
N GLN A 17 18.20 0.01 8.09
CA GLN A 17 16.77 -0.09 7.84
C GLN A 17 16.48 -0.83 6.53
N PHE A 18 15.87 -2.01 6.64
CA PHE A 18 15.45 -2.83 5.52
C PHE A 18 14.04 -3.39 5.72
N ASN A 19 13.36 -3.66 4.60
CA ASN A 19 12.18 -4.51 4.57
C ASN A 19 12.57 -5.90 4.10
N ILE A 20 11.92 -6.93 4.65
CA ILE A 20 12.03 -8.30 4.16
C ILE A 20 10.82 -8.59 3.28
N PHE A 21 11.09 -9.24 2.16
CA PHE A 21 10.08 -9.88 1.34
C PHE A 21 10.28 -11.40 1.41
N SER A 22 9.32 -12.08 2.04
CA SER A 22 9.30 -13.53 2.04
C SER A 22 8.87 -14.05 0.68
N SER A 23 9.71 -14.88 0.04
CA SER A 23 9.38 -15.56 -1.23
C SER A 23 8.13 -16.45 -1.12
N SER A 24 7.68 -16.75 0.11
CA SER A 24 6.44 -17.47 0.40
C SER A 24 5.16 -16.63 0.26
N ALA A 25 5.17 -15.39 -0.25
CA ALA A 25 3.98 -14.54 -0.37
C ALA A 25 3.57 -14.29 -1.84
N GLN A 26 2.60 -15.04 -2.39
CA GLN A 26 2.22 -15.05 -3.82
C GLN A 26 1.20 -13.97 -4.23
N SER A 27 0.60 -13.20 -3.31
CA SER A 27 -0.29 -12.05 -3.65
C SER A 27 -0.25 -10.95 -2.58
N ILE A 28 -0.76 -9.73 -2.85
CA ILE A 28 -0.53 -8.56 -1.97
C ILE A 28 -1.01 -8.74 -0.56
N GLN A 29 -2.11 -9.44 -0.38
CA GLN A 29 -2.65 -9.55 0.95
C GLN A 29 -1.95 -10.76 1.69
N GLN A 30 -1.16 -11.60 0.97
CA GLN A 30 -0.25 -12.70 1.43
C GLN A 30 1.01 -12.23 2.07
N LEU A 31 1.24 -10.95 1.87
CA LEU A 31 2.33 -10.27 2.47
C LEU A 31 1.99 -10.21 3.95
N ASP A 32 2.85 -10.84 4.74
CA ASP A 32 2.96 -10.41 6.12
C ASP A 32 3.19 -8.89 6.14
N LYS A 33 2.94 -8.26 7.29
CA LYS A 33 3.07 -6.80 7.42
C LYS A 33 4.38 -6.26 6.81
N LYS A 34 5.48 -7.01 6.96
CA LYS A 34 6.81 -6.67 6.42
C LYS A 34 6.88 -6.70 4.90
N SER A 35 6.31 -7.74 4.27
CA SER A 35 6.28 -7.85 2.81
C SER A 35 5.27 -6.85 2.21
N ALA A 36 4.26 -6.41 2.98
CA ALA A 36 3.29 -5.40 2.52
C ALA A 36 3.92 -4.01 2.55
N GLU A 37 4.65 -3.71 3.62
CA GLU A 37 5.52 -2.54 3.72
C GLU A 37 6.57 -2.54 2.60
N PHE A 38 7.10 -3.70 2.21
CA PHE A 38 7.99 -3.82 1.06
C PHE A 38 7.31 -3.33 -0.24
N ILE A 39 6.16 -3.90 -0.60
CA ILE A 39 5.48 -3.55 -1.85
C ILE A 39 5.02 -2.09 -1.85
N TRP A 40 4.39 -1.61 -0.77
CA TRP A 40 3.93 -0.22 -0.69
C TRP A 40 5.08 0.79 -0.72
N PHE A 41 6.21 0.47 -0.10
CA PHE A 41 7.41 1.29 -0.22
C PHE A 41 7.85 1.41 -1.67
N HIS A 42 7.96 0.30 -2.40
CA HIS A 42 8.31 0.33 -3.83
C HIS A 42 7.30 1.12 -4.66
N THR A 43 6.00 0.95 -4.42
CA THR A 43 4.95 1.73 -5.09
C THR A 43 5.05 3.24 -4.78
N LEU A 44 5.36 3.62 -3.54
CA LEU A 44 5.58 5.00 -3.13
C LEU A 44 6.79 5.62 -3.84
N ILE A 45 7.92 4.90 -3.90
CA ILE A 45 9.13 5.40 -4.56
C ILE A 45 8.92 5.55 -6.06
N ASP A 46 8.24 4.58 -6.68
CA ASP A 46 7.85 4.70 -8.08
C ASP A 46 6.94 5.91 -8.32
N ALA A 47 5.95 6.17 -7.45
CA ALA A 47 5.08 7.33 -7.57
C ALA A 47 5.85 8.66 -7.45
N ILE A 48 6.75 8.78 -6.46
CA ILE A 48 7.61 9.96 -6.29
C ILE A 48 8.50 10.18 -7.54
N ARG A 49 9.05 9.11 -8.11
CA ARG A 49 9.85 9.18 -9.33
C ARG A 49 9.02 9.61 -10.54
N HIS A 50 7.80 9.09 -10.67
CA HIS A 50 6.91 9.41 -11.79
C HIS A 50 6.32 10.82 -11.70
N GLU A 51 6.10 11.35 -10.49
CA GLU A 51 5.64 12.74 -10.25
C GLU A 51 6.56 13.73 -10.99
N LYS A 52 7.90 13.56 -10.90
CA LYS A 52 8.84 14.37 -11.69
C LYS A 52 8.61 14.21 -13.19
N LYS A 53 8.51 12.97 -13.72
CA LYS A 53 8.38 12.70 -15.17
C LYS A 53 7.11 13.32 -15.79
N VAL A 54 5.99 13.27 -15.07
CA VAL A 54 4.71 13.84 -15.52
C VAL A 54 4.75 15.37 -15.46
N HIS A 55 5.36 15.92 -14.40
CA HIS A 55 5.45 17.37 -14.19
C HIS A 55 6.73 18.03 -14.71
N LEU A 56 7.58 17.32 -15.49
CA LEU A 56 8.78 17.87 -16.17
C LEU A 56 8.46 19.11 -17.04
N LYS A 57 7.18 19.36 -17.34
CA LYS A 57 6.70 20.54 -18.08
C LYS A 57 6.16 21.67 -17.19
N SER A 58 5.98 21.46 -15.89
CA SER A 58 5.42 22.45 -14.95
C SER A 58 6.50 22.98 -14.00
N THR A 59 7.14 24.08 -14.40
CA THR A 59 8.07 24.85 -13.55
C THR A 59 7.46 25.22 -12.20
N LYS A 60 6.12 25.30 -12.14
CA LYS A 60 5.36 25.71 -10.96
C LYS A 60 5.27 24.64 -9.88
N TRP A 61 4.97 23.39 -10.25
CA TRP A 61 4.95 22.27 -9.28
C TRP A 61 6.31 22.13 -8.59
N TYR A 62 7.39 22.24 -9.38
CA TYR A 62 8.76 22.17 -8.92
C TYR A 62 9.07 23.20 -7.83
N ILE A 63 8.71 24.48 -8.07
CA ILE A 63 8.89 25.57 -7.10
C ILE A 63 8.10 25.31 -5.82
N ILE A 64 6.84 24.87 -5.95
CA ILE A 64 5.95 24.63 -4.82
C ILE A 64 6.47 23.49 -3.93
N ALA A 65 6.90 22.37 -4.52
CA ALA A 65 7.45 21.23 -3.78
C ALA A 65 8.79 21.60 -3.10
N LYS A 66 9.66 22.35 -3.77
CA LYS A 66 10.90 22.91 -3.18
C LYS A 66 10.58 23.81 -1.98
N ASN A 67 9.66 24.75 -2.11
CA ASN A 67 9.28 25.67 -1.02
C ASN A 67 8.65 24.95 0.17
N TYR A 68 7.86 23.90 -0.10
CA TYR A 68 7.28 23.05 0.94
C TYR A 68 8.36 22.33 1.74
N MET A 69 9.36 21.77 1.06
CA MET A 69 10.55 21.19 1.68
C MET A 69 11.29 22.22 2.54
N LEU A 70 11.59 23.40 1.99
CA LEU A 70 12.35 24.44 2.67
C LEU A 70 11.65 24.94 3.93
N SER A 71 10.33 25.12 3.88
CA SER A 71 9.53 25.50 5.05
C SER A 71 9.68 24.51 6.20
N LYS A 72 9.66 23.20 5.89
CA LYS A 72 9.89 22.13 6.87
C LYS A 72 11.33 22.16 7.41
N CYS A 73 12.33 22.35 6.54
CA CYS A 73 13.73 22.48 6.96
C CYS A 73 13.94 23.66 7.92
N ARG A 74 13.36 24.83 7.60
CA ARG A 74 13.44 26.04 8.45
C ARG A 74 12.77 25.85 9.80
N TYR A 75 11.64 25.14 9.84
CA TYR A 75 10.98 24.78 11.08
C TYR A 75 11.88 23.89 11.97
N GLU A 76 12.48 22.84 11.41
CA GLU A 76 13.34 21.91 12.17
C GLU A 76 14.64 22.55 12.66
N TYR A 77 15.21 23.48 11.89
CA TYR A 77 16.45 24.18 12.24
C TYR A 77 16.22 25.62 12.72
N SER A 78 15.03 25.93 13.22
CA SER A 78 14.65 27.29 13.66
C SER A 78 15.61 27.91 14.68
N THR A 79 16.31 27.09 15.46
CA THR A 79 17.30 27.53 16.46
C THR A 79 18.76 27.46 15.98
N ASN A 80 19.04 26.93 14.78
CA ASN A 80 20.39 26.70 14.26
C ASN A 80 20.72 27.67 13.10
N SER A 81 21.27 28.83 13.43
CA SER A 81 21.61 29.89 12.46
C SER A 81 22.55 29.45 11.35
N VAL A 82 23.52 28.59 11.65
CA VAL A 82 24.47 28.06 10.66
C VAL A 82 23.74 27.22 9.61
N THR A 83 22.83 26.35 10.07
CA THR A 83 22.06 25.49 9.15
C THR A 83 21.02 26.29 8.37
N LEU A 84 20.41 27.31 8.99
CA LEU A 84 19.53 28.24 8.29
C LEU A 84 20.24 28.95 7.12
N GLY A 85 21.47 29.43 7.32
CA GLY A 85 22.25 30.02 6.23
C GLY A 85 22.55 29.02 5.09
N LYS A 86 22.75 27.74 5.40
CA LYS A 86 22.87 26.68 4.36
C LYS A 86 21.55 26.42 3.62
N ILE A 87 20.41 26.57 4.30
CA ILE A 87 19.07 26.49 3.69
C ILE A 87 18.85 27.67 2.75
N ASP A 88 19.25 28.89 3.14
CA ASP A 88 19.19 30.08 2.28
C ASP A 88 20.04 29.89 1.00
N ALA A 89 21.28 29.44 1.17
CA ALA A 89 22.16 29.14 0.04
C ALA A 89 21.56 28.10 -0.92
N PHE A 90 20.94 27.04 -0.38
CA PHE A 90 20.23 26.04 -1.20
C PHE A 90 19.05 26.66 -1.95
N GLU A 91 18.26 27.50 -1.29
CA GLU A 91 17.11 28.15 -1.90
C GLU A 91 17.54 28.99 -3.12
N GLU A 92 18.62 29.74 -2.99
CA GLU A 92 19.14 30.65 -4.03
C GLU A 92 19.89 29.93 -5.17
N THR A 93 20.68 28.90 -4.86
CA THR A 93 21.67 28.35 -5.82
C THR A 93 21.35 26.96 -6.36
N TYR A 94 20.41 26.22 -5.74
CA TYR A 94 20.15 24.83 -6.13
C TYR A 94 19.61 24.68 -7.56
N VAL A 95 20.26 23.81 -8.33
CA VAL A 95 19.81 23.29 -9.62
C VAL A 95 19.70 21.77 -9.58
N GLU A 96 18.85 21.18 -10.42
CA GLU A 96 18.55 19.74 -10.38
C GLU A 96 19.78 18.83 -10.56
N ASN A 97 20.79 19.28 -11.32
CA ASN A 97 22.02 18.55 -11.55
C ASN A 97 23.04 18.67 -10.40
N ASP A 98 22.70 19.38 -9.32
CA ASP A 98 23.52 19.47 -8.11
C ASP A 98 22.99 18.58 -6.97
N ALA A 99 21.95 17.76 -7.19
CA ALA A 99 21.34 16.94 -6.15
C ALA A 99 22.35 16.03 -5.43
N ILE A 100 23.21 15.31 -6.15
CA ILE A 100 24.25 14.46 -5.55
C ILE A 100 25.23 15.30 -4.74
N LYS A 101 25.68 16.44 -5.28
CA LYS A 101 26.58 17.36 -4.58
C LYS A 101 25.98 17.84 -3.26
N TRP A 102 24.73 18.31 -3.26
CA TRP A 102 24.06 18.75 -2.05
C TRP A 102 23.79 17.63 -1.04
N TYR A 103 23.62 16.40 -1.54
CA TYR A 103 23.44 15.21 -0.72
C TYR A 103 24.76 14.67 -0.11
N THR A 104 25.89 14.89 -0.77
CA THR A 104 27.23 14.48 -0.29
C THR A 104 27.91 15.55 0.54
N GLU A 105 27.62 16.82 0.29
CA GLU A 105 28.10 17.93 1.11
C GLU A 105 27.54 17.87 2.54
N ASP A 106 28.29 18.46 3.46
CA ASP A 106 27.91 18.56 4.87
C ASP A 106 26.83 19.64 5.03
N THR A 107 25.59 19.25 4.70
CA THR A 107 24.40 20.10 4.71
C THR A 107 23.26 19.43 5.48
N PHE A 108 22.12 20.11 5.56
CA PHE A 108 20.93 19.58 6.23
C PHE A 108 20.31 18.39 5.49
N ILE A 109 20.50 18.29 4.17
CA ILE A 109 19.71 17.43 3.29
C ILE A 109 19.93 15.96 3.58
N TYR A 110 21.18 15.52 3.62
CA TYR A 110 21.50 14.12 3.90
C TYR A 110 20.84 13.64 5.19
N ARG A 111 21.00 14.42 6.27
CA ARG A 111 20.49 14.08 7.59
C ARG A 111 18.97 13.99 7.60
N LEU A 112 18.27 14.97 7.03
CA LEU A 112 16.81 15.00 7.00
C LEU A 112 16.23 13.88 6.16
N ILE A 113 16.73 13.67 4.95
CA ILE A 113 16.24 12.63 4.04
C ILE A 113 16.48 11.26 4.65
N ASN A 114 17.68 10.97 5.13
CA ASN A 114 17.95 9.67 5.73
C ASN A 114 17.19 9.48 7.04
N LYS A 115 16.93 10.52 7.83
CA LYS A 115 16.05 10.41 8.99
C LYS A 115 14.61 10.05 8.58
N ALA A 116 14.05 10.72 7.58
CA ALA A 116 12.70 10.47 7.07
C ALA A 116 12.56 9.03 6.55
N LEU A 117 13.53 8.59 5.73
CA LEU A 117 13.57 7.25 5.14
C LEU A 117 13.79 6.16 6.21
N ARG A 118 14.65 6.41 7.21
CA ARG A 118 14.91 5.46 8.31
C ARG A 118 13.72 5.30 9.24
N SER A 119 13.05 6.40 9.58
CA SER A 119 11.87 6.37 10.46
C SER A 119 10.62 5.82 9.78
N ASN A 120 10.68 5.57 8.45
CA ASN A 120 9.53 5.22 7.64
C ASN A 120 8.36 6.21 7.80
N ASN A 121 8.69 7.47 8.11
CA ASN A 121 7.71 8.52 8.31
C ASN A 121 7.27 9.05 6.94
N ILE A 122 6.17 8.51 6.43
CA ILE A 122 5.65 8.82 5.09
C ILE A 122 5.42 10.33 4.93
N GLU A 123 4.95 11.03 5.97
CA GLU A 123 4.75 12.48 5.93
C GLU A 123 6.08 13.22 5.72
N GLU A 124 7.16 12.85 6.41
CA GLU A 124 8.49 13.41 6.18
C GLU A 124 9.03 13.08 4.78
N ILE A 125 8.84 11.84 4.30
CA ILE A 125 9.25 11.45 2.95
C ILE A 125 8.56 12.34 1.90
N LEU A 126 7.27 12.64 2.08
CA LEU A 126 6.53 13.55 1.20
C LEU A 126 7.06 14.99 1.24
N TYR A 127 7.53 15.48 2.39
CA TYR A 127 8.18 16.80 2.45
C TYR A 127 9.46 16.85 1.61
N TYR A 128 10.24 15.77 1.58
CA TYR A 128 11.52 15.70 0.87
C TYR A 128 11.42 15.09 -0.54
N ARG A 129 10.22 14.72 -1.00
CA ARG A 129 9.99 13.98 -2.26
C ARG A 129 10.59 14.65 -3.49
N PHE A 130 10.56 15.99 -3.51
CA PHE A 130 11.18 16.82 -4.54
C PHE A 130 12.66 16.47 -4.73
N PHE A 131 13.43 16.56 -3.66
CA PHE A 131 14.87 16.30 -3.70
C PHE A 131 15.17 14.82 -3.89
N ILE A 132 14.35 13.94 -3.31
CA ILE A 132 14.46 12.48 -3.53
C ILE A 132 14.34 12.15 -5.02
N ALA A 133 13.39 12.76 -5.73
CA ALA A 133 13.19 12.58 -7.16
C ALA A 133 14.38 13.13 -7.98
N ASP A 134 14.89 14.31 -7.65
CA ASP A 134 16.07 14.89 -8.30
C ASP A 134 17.32 14.02 -8.09
N LEU A 135 17.59 13.61 -6.85
CA LEU A 135 18.71 12.74 -6.51
C LEU A 135 18.64 11.41 -7.26
N TYR A 136 17.46 10.79 -7.32
CA TYR A 136 17.25 9.58 -8.12
C TYR A 136 17.53 9.82 -9.60
N HIS A 137 17.01 10.91 -10.16
CA HIS A 137 17.13 11.22 -11.59
C HIS A 137 18.59 11.50 -11.99
N GLN A 138 19.31 12.32 -11.22
CA GLN A 138 20.72 12.57 -11.48
C GLN A 138 21.54 11.28 -11.38
N LEU A 139 21.28 10.44 -10.38
CA LEU A 139 21.95 9.16 -10.23
C LEU A 139 21.67 8.22 -11.42
N HIS A 140 20.45 8.28 -11.98
CA HIS A 140 20.08 7.51 -13.16
C HIS A 140 20.87 7.93 -14.41
N ILE A 141 20.99 9.24 -14.67
CA ILE A 141 21.77 9.76 -15.79
C ILE A 141 23.21 9.27 -15.72
N ILE A 142 23.86 9.45 -14.56
CA ILE A 142 25.27 9.05 -14.36
C ILE A 142 25.43 7.52 -14.45
N CYS A 143 24.46 6.75 -13.93
CA CYS A 143 24.46 5.30 -14.05
C CYS A 143 24.41 4.83 -15.52
N GLU A 144 23.60 5.48 -16.36
CA GLU A 144 23.55 5.16 -17.79
C GLU A 144 24.88 5.47 -18.46
N GLU A 145 25.47 6.64 -18.19
CA GLU A 145 26.78 7.04 -18.73
C GLU A 145 27.92 6.09 -18.32
N GLN A 146 27.98 5.69 -17.03
CA GLN A 146 29.06 4.85 -16.50
C GLN A 146 28.98 3.40 -16.96
N PHE A 147 27.78 2.88 -17.23
CA PHE A 147 27.55 1.45 -17.42
C PHE A 147 26.88 1.08 -18.73
N LEU A 148 26.75 2.01 -19.70
CA LEU A 148 25.98 1.84 -20.95
C LEU A 148 26.20 0.48 -21.65
N ASP A 149 27.46 0.00 -21.70
CA ASP A 149 27.87 -1.23 -22.42
C ASP A 149 28.55 -2.30 -21.54
N THR A 150 28.40 -2.22 -20.22
CA THR A 150 29.03 -3.17 -19.30
C THR A 150 28.08 -4.32 -18.93
N ASN A 151 28.49 -5.56 -19.18
CA ASN A 151 27.83 -6.77 -18.69
C ASN A 151 28.73 -7.47 -17.67
N LYS A 152 28.83 -6.93 -16.45
CA LYS A 152 29.67 -7.48 -15.39
C LYS A 152 28.94 -7.42 -14.06
N VAL A 153 29.20 -8.42 -13.22
CA VAL A 153 28.89 -8.33 -11.79
C VAL A 153 30.05 -7.62 -11.12
N VAL A 154 29.75 -6.55 -10.39
CA VAL A 154 30.70 -5.75 -9.63
C VAL A 154 30.38 -5.86 -8.14
N THR A 155 31.38 -5.63 -7.27
CA THR A 155 31.20 -5.72 -5.81
C THR A 155 31.51 -4.39 -5.17
N VAL A 156 30.60 -3.93 -4.32
CA VAL A 156 30.77 -2.75 -3.47
C VAL A 156 30.68 -3.14 -2.00
N TYR A 157 31.30 -2.35 -1.14
CA TYR A 157 31.47 -2.65 0.27
C TYR A 157 30.85 -1.56 1.16
N ARG A 158 30.30 -1.96 2.31
CA ARG A 158 29.84 -1.03 3.33
C ARG A 158 30.07 -1.60 4.72
N GLY A 159 30.79 -0.87 5.57
CA GLY A 159 30.91 -1.18 6.99
C GLY A 159 29.93 -0.37 7.81
N GLN A 160 29.36 -0.97 8.85
CA GLN A 160 28.53 -0.27 9.84
C GLN A 160 28.18 -1.16 11.03
N GLY A 161 27.61 -0.56 12.07
CA GLY A 161 26.98 -1.28 13.17
C GLY A 161 25.55 -1.67 12.81
N VAL A 162 25.13 -2.87 13.18
CA VAL A 162 23.75 -3.35 13.01
C VAL A 162 23.22 -3.74 14.39
N SER A 163 22.00 -3.33 14.74
CA SER A 163 21.43 -3.71 16.04
C SER A 163 21.35 -5.23 16.15
N THR A 164 21.56 -5.79 17.34
CA THR A 164 21.48 -7.26 17.53
C THR A 164 20.14 -7.84 17.05
N ASN A 165 19.05 -7.07 17.19
CA ASN A 165 17.74 -7.44 16.67
C ASN A 165 17.71 -7.51 15.14
N ASP A 166 18.18 -6.46 14.45
CA ASP A 166 18.20 -6.41 12.99
C ASP A 166 19.16 -7.45 12.40
N PHE A 167 20.29 -7.69 13.06
CA PHE A 167 21.22 -8.75 12.71
C PHE A 167 20.59 -10.15 12.83
N THR A 168 19.86 -10.41 13.92
CA THR A 168 19.10 -11.65 14.10
C THR A 168 18.05 -11.83 13.00
N ILE A 169 17.37 -10.74 12.62
CA ILE A 169 16.39 -10.76 11.53
C ILE A 169 17.07 -11.09 10.19
N LEU A 170 18.23 -10.49 9.86
CA LEU A 170 18.97 -10.78 8.63
C LEU A 170 19.44 -12.24 8.57
N THR A 171 19.99 -12.76 9.67
CA THR A 171 20.48 -14.14 9.75
C THR A 171 19.38 -15.19 9.65
N GLN A 172 18.19 -14.92 10.19
CA GLN A 172 17.02 -15.79 10.04
C GLN A 172 16.43 -15.78 8.62
N ASN A 173 16.79 -14.79 7.80
CA ASN A 173 16.23 -14.57 6.46
C ASN A 173 17.27 -14.79 5.34
N ILE A 174 18.30 -15.60 5.58
CA ILE A 174 19.21 -16.07 4.53
C ILE A 174 18.39 -16.77 3.43
N GLY A 175 18.62 -16.37 2.18
CA GLY A 175 17.89 -16.83 1.00
C GLY A 175 16.65 -16.01 0.65
N ASN A 176 16.11 -15.18 1.57
CA ASN A 176 14.99 -14.28 1.29
C ASN A 176 15.46 -12.96 0.66
N LEU A 177 14.50 -12.22 0.13
CA LEU A 177 14.72 -10.91 -0.47
C LEU A 177 14.60 -9.81 0.59
N ILE A 178 15.46 -8.80 0.50
CA ILE A 178 15.40 -7.60 1.31
C ILE A 178 15.46 -6.36 0.41
N THR A 179 14.87 -5.26 0.88
CA THR A 179 15.04 -3.93 0.28
C THR A 179 15.51 -2.96 1.32
N ILE A 180 16.49 -2.13 0.93
CA ILE A 180 17.00 -1.04 1.77
C ILE A 180 16.14 0.21 1.52
N LYS A 181 15.70 0.85 2.61
CA LYS A 181 14.76 1.98 2.57
C LYS A 181 15.40 3.33 2.25
N SER A 182 16.72 3.43 2.35
CA SER A 182 17.49 4.65 2.11
C SER A 182 18.36 4.54 0.87
N PHE A 183 18.91 5.67 0.43
CA PHE A 183 20.06 5.67 -0.47
C PHE A 183 21.24 5.03 0.29
N LEU A 184 21.91 4.08 -0.34
CA LEU A 184 22.99 3.33 0.29
C LEU A 184 24.33 3.85 -0.22
N SER A 185 25.08 4.49 0.67
CA SER A 185 26.47 4.87 0.42
C SER A 185 27.37 3.65 0.65
N THR A 186 28.19 3.32 -0.34
CA THR A 186 29.10 2.17 -0.38
C THR A 186 30.43 2.60 -0.99
N SER A 187 31.43 1.73 -1.02
CA SER A 187 32.72 2.00 -1.66
C SER A 187 33.14 0.85 -2.58
N TRP A 188 33.86 1.15 -3.66
CA TRP A 188 34.61 0.14 -4.40
C TRP A 188 35.74 -0.49 -3.58
N ASP A 189 36.24 0.25 -2.58
CA ASP A 189 37.37 -0.14 -1.75
C ASP A 189 36.89 -0.78 -0.44
N ARG A 190 37.27 -2.05 -0.24
CA ARG A 190 36.95 -2.81 0.97
C ARG A 190 37.57 -2.19 2.21
N ASP A 191 38.78 -1.64 2.11
CA ASP A 191 39.49 -1.07 3.26
C ASP A 191 38.82 0.23 3.73
N VAL A 192 38.27 1.02 2.79
CA VAL A 192 37.44 2.18 3.12
C VAL A 192 36.19 1.74 3.89
N ALA A 193 35.53 0.65 3.50
CA ALA A 193 34.38 0.13 4.24
C ALA A 193 34.76 -0.37 5.64
N LEU A 194 35.93 -1.00 5.82
CA LEU A 194 36.41 -1.47 7.12
C LEU A 194 36.61 -0.35 8.14
N ASP A 195 36.98 0.86 7.69
CA ASP A 195 37.09 2.04 8.57
C ASP A 195 35.78 2.35 9.32
N PHE A 196 34.63 1.86 8.84
CA PHE A 196 33.30 2.00 9.46
C PHE A 196 32.87 0.79 10.29
N VAL A 197 33.55 -0.35 10.15
CA VAL A 197 33.35 -1.54 10.98
C VAL A 197 34.12 -1.40 12.29
N ILE A 198 35.38 -0.95 12.22
CA ILE A 198 36.30 -0.88 13.38
C ILE A 198 35.68 -0.13 14.58
N PRO A 199 35.02 1.04 14.41
CA PRO A 199 34.43 1.77 15.54
C PRO A 199 33.27 1.05 16.23
N GLN A 200 32.72 0.00 15.63
CA GLN A 200 31.53 -0.72 16.10
C GLN A 200 31.91 -1.98 16.90
N LEU A 201 33.18 -2.36 16.89
CA LEU A 201 33.68 -3.52 17.63
C LEU A 201 33.48 -3.31 19.14
N GLY A 202 32.80 -4.25 19.78
CA GLY A 202 32.55 -4.24 21.23
C GLY A 202 31.48 -3.25 21.70
N VAL A 203 30.75 -2.60 20.79
CA VAL A 203 29.62 -1.73 21.15
C VAL A 203 28.44 -2.58 21.64
N PRO A 204 27.94 -2.39 22.88
CA PRO A 204 26.84 -3.21 23.40
C PRO A 204 25.57 -3.09 22.57
N GLY A 205 24.95 -4.23 22.22
CA GLY A 205 23.71 -4.28 21.45
C GLY A 205 23.87 -4.01 19.94
N VAL A 206 25.11 -3.93 19.45
CA VAL A 206 25.45 -3.66 18.06
C VAL A 206 26.46 -4.72 17.59
N GLU A 207 26.17 -5.33 16.44
CA GLU A 207 27.08 -6.20 15.72
C GLU A 207 27.85 -5.37 14.68
N ALA A 208 29.17 -5.50 14.67
CA ALA A 208 30.01 -4.89 13.64
C ALA A 208 29.89 -5.72 12.35
N VAL A 209 29.41 -5.09 11.27
CA VAL A 209 29.10 -5.80 10.01
C VAL A 209 29.78 -5.13 8.82
N LEU A 210 30.44 -5.95 8.01
CA LEU A 210 30.84 -5.63 6.64
C LEU A 210 29.85 -6.24 5.64
N PHE A 211 29.18 -5.40 4.87
CA PHE A 211 28.37 -5.83 3.74
C PHE A 211 29.24 -5.92 2.49
N GLU A 212 29.19 -7.09 1.83
CA GLU A 212 29.73 -7.32 0.49
C GLU A 212 28.53 -7.41 -0.47
N ILE A 213 28.38 -6.43 -1.37
CA ILE A 213 27.17 -6.28 -2.18
C ILE A 213 27.53 -6.49 -3.65
N GLU A 214 27.02 -7.56 -4.22
CA GLU A 214 27.15 -7.88 -5.64
C GLU A 214 26.07 -7.16 -6.45
N LEU A 215 26.49 -6.38 -7.45
CA LEU A 215 25.64 -5.63 -8.35
C LEU A 215 25.85 -6.12 -9.78
N ASP A 216 24.78 -6.63 -10.41
CA ASP A 216 24.76 -7.00 -11.82
C ASP A 216 24.41 -5.79 -12.71
N THR A 217 25.38 -5.27 -13.47
CA THR A 217 25.18 -4.09 -14.32
C THR A 217 24.17 -4.30 -15.46
N THR A 218 23.75 -5.55 -15.73
CA THR A 218 22.71 -5.84 -16.72
C THR A 218 21.29 -5.51 -16.24
N ILE A 219 21.08 -5.42 -14.92
CA ILE A 219 19.78 -5.11 -14.32
C ILE A 219 19.60 -3.59 -14.23
N ARG A 220 18.74 -3.03 -15.09
CA ARG A 220 18.53 -1.57 -15.23
C ARG A 220 17.36 -1.00 -14.43
N GLN A 221 16.84 -1.73 -13.45
CA GLN A 221 15.61 -1.34 -12.74
C GLN A 221 15.80 -0.17 -11.77
N LYS A 222 16.95 -0.11 -11.10
CA LYS A 222 17.31 0.94 -10.13
C LYS A 222 18.74 1.41 -10.38
N PRO A 223 19.01 2.72 -10.35
CA PRO A 223 20.33 3.26 -10.64
C PRO A 223 21.27 3.19 -9.44
N PHE A 224 22.54 2.93 -9.72
CA PHE A 224 23.67 3.15 -8.84
C PHE A 224 24.83 3.74 -9.65
N ALA A 225 25.66 4.57 -9.03
CA ALA A 225 26.80 5.16 -9.72
C ALA A 225 27.95 5.45 -8.77
N SER A 226 29.17 5.45 -9.32
CA SER A 226 30.30 6.07 -8.65
C SER A 226 30.04 7.58 -8.57
N ILE A 227 30.09 8.12 -7.35
CA ILE A 227 29.90 9.55 -7.07
C ILE A 227 31.19 10.20 -6.56
N SER A 228 32.33 9.55 -6.77
CA SER A 228 33.64 9.98 -6.29
C SER A 228 34.00 11.40 -6.76
N GLU A 229 33.52 11.81 -7.93
CA GLU A 229 33.73 13.16 -8.49
C GLU A 229 32.99 14.25 -7.71
N PHE A 230 31.92 13.90 -7.00
CA PHE A 230 31.11 14.81 -6.19
C PHE A 230 31.55 14.84 -4.72
N THR A 231 32.62 14.10 -4.39
CA THR A 231 33.14 14.01 -3.03
C THR A 231 34.57 14.56 -3.00
N PRO A 232 34.90 15.47 -2.06
CA PRO A 232 36.25 16.04 -1.99
C PRO A 232 37.32 15.05 -1.49
N MET A 233 36.91 13.85 -1.06
CA MET A 233 37.79 12.80 -0.52
C MET A 233 37.82 11.60 -1.46
N ASN A 234 38.98 10.94 -1.54
CA ASN A 234 39.14 9.72 -2.34
C ASN A 234 38.61 8.49 -1.58
N GLU A 235 37.29 8.39 -1.49
CA GLU A 235 36.59 7.27 -0.82
C GLU A 235 36.06 6.22 -1.79
N ASN A 236 36.27 6.43 -3.10
CA ASN A 236 35.71 5.59 -4.15
C ASN A 236 34.21 5.33 -3.93
N GLU A 237 33.47 6.36 -3.52
CA GLU A 237 32.08 6.24 -3.07
C GLU A 237 31.18 5.85 -4.24
N VAL A 238 30.33 4.86 -4.00
CA VAL A 238 29.27 4.40 -4.88
C VAL A 238 27.95 4.58 -4.16
N LEU A 239 27.05 5.35 -4.76
CA LEU A 239 25.72 5.59 -4.23
C LEU A 239 24.72 4.71 -4.95
N LEU A 240 23.97 3.91 -4.19
CA LEU A 240 22.84 3.14 -4.70
C LEU A 240 21.56 3.89 -4.34
N SER A 241 20.63 3.98 -5.29
CA SER A 241 19.29 4.49 -5.01
C SER A 241 18.54 3.61 -4.01
N MET A 242 17.47 4.16 -3.44
CA MET A 242 16.54 3.41 -2.61
C MET A 242 15.71 2.41 -3.43
N GLY A 243 15.28 1.32 -2.79
CA GLY A 243 14.44 0.32 -3.46
C GLY A 243 15.20 -0.71 -4.29
N PHE A 244 16.51 -0.88 -4.10
CA PHE A 244 17.17 -2.09 -4.59
C PHE A 244 16.61 -3.32 -3.86
N ILE A 245 16.55 -4.44 -4.59
CA ILE A 245 16.16 -5.74 -4.05
C ILE A 245 17.41 -6.59 -4.00
N PHE A 246 17.71 -7.13 -2.81
CA PHE A 246 18.87 -7.97 -2.58
C PHE A 246 18.45 -9.32 -2.01
N ARG A 247 19.13 -10.39 -2.40
CA ARG A 247 19.10 -11.66 -1.68
C ARG A 247 20.20 -11.69 -0.63
N VAL A 248 19.87 -12.09 0.59
CA VAL A 248 20.88 -12.40 1.61
C VAL A 248 21.49 -13.77 1.28
N LYS A 249 22.71 -13.81 0.73
CA LYS A 249 23.36 -15.05 0.30
C LYS A 249 23.99 -15.82 1.45
N LEU A 250 24.76 -15.11 2.28
CA LEU A 250 25.60 -15.71 3.30
C LEU A 250 25.81 -14.73 4.45
N VAL A 251 25.84 -15.25 5.68
CA VAL A 251 26.36 -14.54 6.85
C VAL A 251 27.47 -15.39 7.44
N ARG A 252 28.68 -14.82 7.59
CA ARG A 252 29.84 -15.48 8.18
C ARG A 252 30.54 -14.58 9.19
N PHE A 253 31.21 -15.17 10.17
CA PHE A 253 32.01 -14.42 11.14
C PHE A 253 33.49 -14.51 10.77
N ASP A 254 34.18 -13.38 10.68
CA ASP A 254 35.63 -13.34 10.55
C ASP A 254 36.27 -13.48 11.93
N GLN A 255 36.77 -14.68 12.23
CA GLN A 255 37.43 -14.98 13.50
C GLN A 255 38.71 -14.18 13.72
N SER A 256 39.38 -13.75 12.66
CA SER A 256 40.64 -13.02 12.77
C SER A 256 40.41 -11.55 13.10
N GLN A 257 39.43 -10.93 12.44
CA GLN A 257 39.13 -9.50 12.57
C GLN A 257 37.92 -9.19 13.48
N HIS A 258 37.24 -10.22 14.00
CA HIS A 258 36.15 -10.15 14.98
C HIS A 258 34.92 -9.34 14.53
N PHE A 259 34.54 -9.45 13.26
CA PHE A 259 33.31 -8.86 12.74
C PHE A 259 32.56 -9.82 11.81
N TRP A 260 31.29 -9.51 11.56
CA TRP A 260 30.43 -10.29 10.66
C TRP A 260 30.55 -9.79 9.23
N ILE A 261 30.53 -10.72 8.27
CA ILE A 261 30.42 -10.42 6.85
C ILE A 261 29.06 -10.91 6.36
N ILE A 262 28.29 -10.01 5.77
CA ILE A 262 27.00 -10.31 5.14
C ILE A 262 27.13 -10.10 3.63
N GLN A 263 26.89 -11.16 2.87
CA GLN A 263 26.88 -11.09 1.40
C GLN A 263 25.46 -10.86 0.88
N LEU A 264 25.30 -9.78 0.12
CA LEU A 264 24.08 -9.42 -0.56
C LEU A 264 24.31 -9.53 -2.08
N ALA A 265 23.32 -10.03 -2.81
CA ALA A 265 23.35 -10.00 -4.27
C ALA A 265 22.10 -9.32 -4.80
N MET A 266 22.27 -8.38 -5.72
CA MET A 266 21.16 -7.74 -6.41
C MET A 266 20.33 -8.79 -7.15
N GLU A 267 19.01 -8.70 -6.99
CA GLU A 267 18.04 -9.52 -7.69
C GLU A 267 17.13 -8.63 -8.52
N PRO A 268 16.76 -9.04 -9.74
CA PRO A 268 15.76 -8.33 -10.51
C PRO A 268 14.38 -8.49 -9.86
N GLU A 269 13.49 -7.52 -10.08
CA GLU A 269 12.06 -7.65 -9.79
C GLU A 269 11.52 -8.89 -10.52
N THR A 270 11.24 -9.95 -9.75
CA THR A 270 10.64 -11.18 -10.27
C THR A 270 9.24 -10.90 -10.84
N HIS A 271 8.75 -11.77 -11.73
CA HIS A 271 7.37 -11.69 -12.25
C HIS A 271 6.33 -11.53 -11.14
N GLN A 272 6.53 -12.22 -10.02
CA GLN A 272 5.68 -12.12 -8.84
C GLN A 272 5.69 -10.71 -8.25
N ILE A 273 6.85 -10.11 -8.01
CA ILE A 273 6.94 -8.72 -7.50
C ILE A 273 6.33 -7.74 -8.49
N GLN A 274 6.55 -7.93 -9.79
CA GLN A 274 5.98 -7.10 -10.84
C GLN A 274 4.44 -7.18 -10.87
N GLU A 275 3.87 -8.37 -10.73
CA GLU A 275 2.42 -8.55 -10.62
C GLU A 275 1.84 -7.88 -9.36
N LEU A 276 2.53 -7.96 -8.22
CA LEU A 276 2.12 -7.26 -7.00
C LEU A 276 2.15 -5.74 -7.22
N LEU A 277 3.26 -5.20 -7.71
CA LEU A 277 3.39 -3.77 -7.99
C LEU A 277 2.33 -3.31 -9.00
N LYS A 278 2.08 -4.11 -10.05
CA LYS A 278 1.03 -3.86 -11.03
C LYS A 278 -0.36 -3.83 -10.39
N TYR A 279 -0.69 -4.81 -9.55
CA TYR A 279 -1.97 -4.84 -8.83
C TYR A 279 -2.15 -3.64 -7.89
N THR A 280 -1.08 -3.14 -7.22
CA THR A 280 -1.19 -1.91 -6.42
C THR A 280 -1.54 -0.69 -7.26
N LYS A 281 -1.05 -0.64 -8.51
CA LYS A 281 -1.27 0.46 -9.45
C LYS A 281 -2.64 0.37 -10.15
N GLU A 282 -3.06 -0.82 -10.58
CA GLU A 282 -4.29 -1.04 -11.37
C GLU A 282 -5.59 -0.97 -10.54
N ASN A 283 -5.55 -1.26 -9.24
CA ASN A 283 -6.77 -1.23 -8.40
C ASN A 283 -7.33 0.17 -8.14
N LYS A 284 -6.61 1.24 -8.51
CA LYS A 284 -6.93 2.62 -8.09
C LYS A 284 -6.83 3.69 -9.17
N SER A 285 -6.99 3.32 -10.45
CA SER A 285 -7.19 4.23 -11.60
C SER A 285 -6.13 5.30 -11.89
N SER A 286 -5.10 5.48 -11.06
CA SER A 286 -3.95 6.34 -11.34
C SER A 286 -2.78 5.98 -10.42
N SER A 287 -1.55 6.08 -10.93
CA SER A 287 -0.30 5.89 -10.17
C SER A 287 0.09 7.12 -9.34
N SER A 288 -0.83 8.07 -9.20
CA SER A 288 -0.66 9.31 -8.46
C SER A 288 -0.42 9.09 -6.97
N LEU A 289 0.28 10.05 -6.37
CA LEU A 289 0.78 9.94 -5.00
C LEU A 289 -0.36 9.82 -3.98
N GLU A 290 -1.46 10.55 -4.17
CA GLU A 290 -2.65 10.47 -3.34
C GLU A 290 -3.31 9.07 -3.38
N ASN A 291 -3.31 8.40 -4.53
CA ASN A 291 -3.84 7.05 -4.66
C ASN A 291 -2.96 6.02 -3.96
N VAL A 292 -1.63 6.22 -4.00
CA VAL A 292 -0.69 5.40 -3.23
C VAL A 292 -0.90 5.60 -1.73
N LEU A 293 -1.01 6.84 -1.25
CA LEU A 293 -1.27 7.13 0.17
C LEU A 293 -2.61 6.55 0.64
N TYR A 294 -3.66 6.68 -0.17
CA TYR A 294 -4.95 6.01 0.08
C TYR A 294 -4.80 4.48 0.07
N GLY A 295 -3.94 3.93 -0.79
CA GLY A 295 -3.50 2.53 -0.84
C GLY A 295 -2.91 2.02 0.47
N MET A 296 -1.98 2.80 1.01
CA MET A 296 -1.28 2.53 2.26
C MET A 296 -2.16 2.66 3.51
N GLY A 297 -3.38 3.18 3.37
CA GLY A 297 -4.27 3.47 4.51
C GLY A 297 -3.96 4.80 5.20
N GLU A 298 -3.08 5.61 4.64
CA GLU A 298 -2.65 6.91 5.18
C GLU A 298 -3.66 8.02 4.86
N TYR A 299 -4.93 7.81 5.24
CA TYR A 299 -6.08 8.63 4.85
C TYR A 299 -5.94 10.11 5.21
N ARG A 300 -5.41 10.41 6.41
CA ARG A 300 -5.21 11.80 6.85
C ARG A 300 -4.15 12.51 6.01
N LEU A 301 -3.07 11.81 5.70
CA LEU A 301 -1.97 12.34 4.90
C LEU A 301 -2.40 12.53 3.45
N ALA A 302 -3.12 11.56 2.89
CA ALA A 302 -3.73 11.65 1.56
C ALA A 302 -4.68 12.86 1.46
N LEU A 303 -5.58 13.07 2.43
CA LEU A 303 -6.48 14.24 2.45
C LEU A 303 -5.71 15.56 2.51
N ARG A 304 -4.69 15.67 3.37
CA ARG A 304 -3.83 16.87 3.45
C ARG A 304 -3.13 17.14 2.14
N PHE A 305 -2.59 16.08 1.50
CA PHE A 305 -1.94 16.19 0.21
C PHE A 305 -2.91 16.65 -0.88
N CYS A 306 -4.10 16.06 -0.99
CA CYS A 306 -5.13 16.49 -1.93
C CYS A 306 -5.55 17.95 -1.71
N GLN A 307 -5.78 18.36 -0.45
CA GLN A 307 -6.14 19.74 -0.11
C GLN A 307 -5.04 20.73 -0.49
N TRP A 308 -3.79 20.38 -0.16
CA TRP A 308 -2.62 21.17 -0.53
C TRP A 308 -2.50 21.27 -2.06
N PHE A 309 -2.69 20.16 -2.78
CA PHE A 309 -2.62 20.10 -4.24
C PHE A 309 -3.69 20.99 -4.88
N ILE A 310 -4.95 20.86 -4.45
CA ILE A 310 -6.08 21.67 -4.93
C ILE A 310 -5.86 23.18 -4.67
N ALA A 311 -5.24 23.55 -3.56
CA ALA A 311 -4.96 24.95 -3.23
C ALA A 311 -3.90 25.58 -4.14
N GLN A 312 -3.14 24.78 -4.91
CA GLN A 312 -2.19 25.30 -5.88
C GLN A 312 -2.90 25.78 -7.14
N SER A 313 -2.38 26.85 -7.74
CA SER A 313 -2.91 27.37 -9.02
C SER A 313 -2.24 26.67 -10.21
N GLY A 314 -2.95 26.50 -11.33
CA GLY A 314 -2.39 25.93 -12.56
C GLY A 314 -2.40 24.41 -12.66
N ASN A 315 -3.15 23.74 -11.78
CA ASN A 315 -3.53 22.35 -11.98
C ASN A 315 -4.53 22.26 -13.13
N THR A 316 -4.46 21.18 -13.89
CA THR A 316 -5.48 20.85 -14.88
C THR A 316 -6.78 20.44 -14.18
N GLU A 317 -7.90 20.63 -14.85
CA GLU A 317 -9.21 20.19 -14.37
C GLU A 317 -9.23 18.66 -14.16
N GLU A 318 -8.45 17.91 -14.93
CA GLU A 318 -8.31 16.45 -14.79
C GLU A 318 -7.63 16.08 -13.48
N GLU A 319 -6.48 16.69 -13.17
CA GLU A 319 -5.75 16.47 -11.93
C GLU A 319 -6.59 16.86 -10.69
N LEU A 320 -7.33 17.98 -10.79
CA LEU A 320 -8.25 18.40 -9.74
C LEU A 320 -9.37 17.37 -9.53
N ALA A 321 -9.95 16.86 -10.63
CA ALA A 321 -11.02 15.88 -10.58
C ALA A 321 -10.55 14.54 -9.95
N GLU A 322 -9.36 14.06 -10.31
CA GLU A 322 -8.76 12.85 -9.70
C GLU A 322 -8.52 13.03 -8.19
N CYS A 323 -8.01 14.20 -7.77
CA CYS A 323 -7.86 14.54 -6.36
C CYS A 323 -9.20 14.50 -5.61
N TYR A 324 -10.24 15.14 -6.16
CA TYR A 324 -11.57 15.12 -5.56
C TYR A 324 -12.19 13.72 -5.51
N GLN A 325 -11.98 12.88 -6.53
CA GLN A 325 -12.42 11.48 -6.50
C GLN A 325 -11.72 10.68 -5.39
N THR A 326 -10.41 10.86 -5.24
CA THR A 326 -9.63 10.21 -4.18
C THR A 326 -10.11 10.66 -2.79
N MET A 327 -10.35 11.95 -2.59
CA MET A 327 -10.94 12.48 -1.36
C MET A 327 -12.32 11.85 -1.08
N ALA A 328 -13.15 11.68 -2.11
CA ALA A 328 -14.47 11.05 -1.94
C ALA A 328 -14.37 9.59 -1.48
N LEU A 329 -13.43 8.82 -2.02
CA LEU A 329 -13.15 7.45 -1.58
C LEU A 329 -12.67 7.42 -0.12
N ILE A 330 -11.78 8.34 0.26
CA ILE A 330 -11.30 8.45 1.64
C ILE A 330 -12.44 8.79 2.61
N TYR A 331 -13.25 9.81 2.30
CA TYR A 331 -14.40 10.18 3.13
C TYR A 331 -15.43 9.04 3.23
N LYS A 332 -15.59 8.23 2.17
CA LYS A 332 -16.40 7.01 2.21
C LYS A 332 -15.84 5.98 3.20
N GLU A 333 -14.53 5.76 3.24
CA GLU A 333 -13.92 4.85 4.23
C GLU A 333 -14.06 5.38 5.66
N LEU A 334 -14.01 6.71 5.83
CA LEU A 334 -14.29 7.39 7.10
C LEU A 334 -15.79 7.49 7.45
N GLN A 335 -16.69 6.95 6.61
CA GLN A 335 -18.15 7.01 6.73
C GLN A 335 -18.73 8.44 6.75
N GLN A 336 -17.97 9.42 6.25
CA GLN A 336 -18.36 10.82 6.09
C GLN A 336 -19.00 11.04 4.72
N TYR A 337 -20.19 10.45 4.53
CA TYR A 337 -20.80 10.36 3.20
C TYR A 337 -21.25 11.71 2.61
N SER A 338 -21.52 12.72 3.43
CA SER A 338 -21.83 14.08 2.95
C SER A 338 -20.64 14.71 2.26
N ASP A 339 -19.47 14.63 2.89
CA ASP A 339 -18.22 15.20 2.39
C ASP A 339 -17.74 14.44 1.15
N ALA A 340 -17.95 13.11 1.13
CA ALA A 340 -17.69 12.28 -0.03
C ALA A 340 -18.51 12.72 -1.26
N LEU A 341 -19.81 12.99 -1.09
CA LEU A 341 -20.67 13.46 -2.17
C LEU A 341 -20.31 14.89 -2.61
N ALA A 342 -19.92 15.76 -1.69
CA ALA A 342 -19.45 17.11 -2.03
C ALA A 342 -18.17 17.07 -2.87
N CYS A 343 -17.21 16.21 -2.52
CA CYS A 343 -16.00 16.00 -3.32
C CYS A 343 -16.34 15.47 -4.72
N LEU A 344 -17.24 14.48 -4.83
CA LEU A 344 -17.67 13.99 -6.14
C LEU A 344 -18.37 15.04 -6.99
N LYS A 345 -19.15 15.94 -6.38
CA LYS A 345 -19.73 17.07 -7.10
C LYS A 345 -18.63 17.94 -7.71
N ASN A 346 -17.58 18.26 -6.95
CA ASN A 346 -16.45 19.03 -7.46
C ASN A 346 -15.68 18.27 -8.55
N ALA A 347 -15.42 16.97 -8.37
CA ALA A 347 -14.81 16.14 -9.40
C ALA A 347 -15.62 16.15 -10.69
N THR A 348 -16.93 16.02 -10.56
CA THR A 348 -17.88 16.09 -11.67
C THR A 348 -17.74 17.43 -12.40
N LEU A 349 -17.83 18.57 -11.69
CA LEU A 349 -17.73 19.90 -12.29
C LEU A 349 -16.43 20.09 -13.09
N ASN A 350 -15.29 19.66 -12.53
CA ASN A 350 -14.00 19.75 -13.23
C ASN A 350 -13.97 18.87 -14.50
N TYR A 351 -14.52 17.64 -14.45
CA TYR A 351 -14.68 16.83 -15.66
C TYR A 351 -15.66 17.42 -16.66
N PHE A 352 -16.68 18.16 -16.21
CA PHE A 352 -17.62 18.84 -17.09
C PHE A 352 -17.01 20.05 -17.80
N GLU A 353 -16.10 20.80 -17.16
CA GLU A 353 -15.36 21.90 -17.81
C GLU A 353 -14.46 21.41 -18.96
N LEU A 354 -13.97 20.17 -18.88
CA LEU A 354 -13.22 19.51 -19.96
C LEU A 354 -14.08 19.09 -21.16
N LEU A 355 -15.42 19.11 -21.06
CA LEU A 355 -16.33 18.63 -22.11
C LEU A 355 -16.43 19.55 -23.33
N GLU A 356 -15.98 20.81 -23.23
CA GLU A 356 -16.10 21.77 -24.32
C GLU A 356 -15.05 21.57 -25.44
N ILE A 357 -14.11 20.62 -25.29
CA ILE A 357 -12.90 20.54 -26.15
C ILE A 357 -12.74 19.23 -26.95
N ASP A 358 -13.16 18.04 -26.50
CA ASP A 358 -13.12 16.80 -27.34
C ASP A 358 -14.06 15.67 -26.84
N PRO A 359 -15.06 15.16 -27.60
CA PRO A 359 -16.35 14.91 -26.95
C PRO A 359 -16.80 13.48 -26.55
N ILE A 360 -16.24 12.33 -26.95
CA ILE A 360 -17.05 11.07 -26.82
C ILE A 360 -16.44 9.94 -25.96
N ILE A 361 -15.18 9.56 -26.14
CA ILE A 361 -14.63 8.34 -25.50
C ILE A 361 -14.10 8.60 -24.07
N ILE A 362 -13.21 9.58 -23.90
CA ILE A 362 -12.58 9.89 -22.60
C ILE A 362 -13.63 10.38 -21.57
N ASN A 363 -14.65 11.10 -22.03
CA ASN A 363 -15.70 11.66 -21.18
C ASN A 363 -16.60 10.57 -20.56
N ARG A 364 -16.86 9.49 -21.31
CA ARG A 364 -17.64 8.35 -20.81
C ARG A 364 -16.88 7.56 -19.76
N PHE A 365 -15.57 7.44 -19.89
CA PHE A 365 -14.74 6.78 -18.89
C PHE A 365 -14.75 7.55 -17.57
N ARG A 366 -14.50 8.86 -17.62
CA ARG A 366 -14.48 9.72 -16.43
C ARG A 366 -15.84 9.71 -15.73
N LEU A 367 -16.93 9.78 -16.50
CA LEU A 367 -18.28 9.70 -15.96
C LEU A 367 -18.63 8.32 -15.39
N ALA A 368 -18.11 7.24 -15.99
CA ALA A 368 -18.26 5.88 -15.45
C ALA A 368 -17.52 5.74 -14.11
N SER A 369 -16.34 6.35 -13.96
CA SER A 369 -15.62 6.40 -12.67
C SER A 369 -16.41 7.17 -11.60
N ILE A 370 -17.02 8.31 -11.96
CA ILE A 370 -17.89 9.09 -11.07
C ILE A 370 -19.07 8.23 -10.59
N TYR A 371 -19.80 7.60 -11.53
CA TYR A 371 -20.95 6.75 -11.19
C TYR A 371 -20.56 5.51 -10.39
N TYR A 372 -19.39 4.93 -10.67
CA TYR A 372 -18.85 3.85 -9.86
C TYR A 372 -18.64 4.30 -8.40
N THR A 373 -18.01 5.45 -8.18
CA THR A 373 -17.77 6.00 -6.85
C THR A 373 -19.07 6.39 -6.14
N LEU A 374 -20.04 6.97 -6.86
CA LEU A 374 -21.39 7.22 -6.34
C LEU A 374 -22.05 5.93 -5.88
N SER A 375 -21.94 4.85 -6.67
CA SER A 375 -22.51 3.56 -6.31
C SER A 375 -21.92 3.03 -4.99
N LEU A 376 -20.60 3.14 -4.79
CA LEU A 376 -19.94 2.74 -3.55
C LEU A 376 -20.40 3.56 -2.34
N ILE A 377 -20.53 4.87 -2.50
CA ILE A 377 -21.00 5.76 -1.43
C ILE A 377 -22.44 5.43 -1.04
N TYR A 378 -23.34 5.30 -2.02
CA TYR A 378 -24.74 4.98 -1.74
C TYR A 378 -24.93 3.56 -1.21
N LEU A 379 -24.08 2.61 -1.60
CA LEU A 379 -24.02 1.28 -0.99
C LEU A 379 -23.66 1.38 0.49
N GLY A 380 -22.64 2.19 0.83
CA GLY A 380 -22.25 2.46 2.23
C GLY A 380 -23.33 3.16 3.06
N LYS A 381 -24.10 4.07 2.45
CA LYS A 381 -25.26 4.73 3.07
C LYS A 381 -26.49 3.82 3.21
N ASN A 382 -26.41 2.56 2.80
CA ASN A 382 -27.55 1.63 2.71
C ASN A 382 -28.68 2.13 1.76
N SER A 383 -28.37 3.01 0.82
CA SER A 383 -29.29 3.51 -0.21
C SER A 383 -29.21 2.64 -1.47
N TYR A 384 -29.66 1.39 -1.35
CA TYR A 384 -29.38 0.34 -2.33
C TYR A 384 -29.98 0.61 -3.73
N HIS A 385 -31.19 1.19 -3.82
CA HIS A 385 -31.78 1.54 -5.11
C HIS A 385 -30.93 2.55 -5.90
N THR A 386 -30.44 3.60 -5.22
CA THR A 386 -29.57 4.60 -5.82
C THR A 386 -28.21 3.99 -6.19
N SER A 387 -27.65 3.12 -5.35
CA SER A 387 -26.45 2.37 -5.70
C SER A 387 -26.63 1.56 -6.98
N ILE A 388 -27.73 0.80 -7.09
CA ILE A 388 -28.05 -0.03 -8.26
C ILE A 388 -28.16 0.82 -9.53
N PHE A 389 -28.88 1.93 -9.44
CA PHE A 389 -29.04 2.86 -10.56
C PHE A 389 -27.70 3.35 -11.09
N ASN A 390 -26.83 3.84 -10.20
CA ASN A 390 -25.49 4.30 -10.59
C ASN A 390 -24.64 3.17 -11.17
N SER A 391 -24.68 1.97 -10.58
CA SER A 391 -23.96 0.82 -11.13
C SER A 391 -24.41 0.44 -12.54
N HIS A 392 -25.70 0.56 -12.86
CA HIS A 392 -26.21 0.33 -14.22
C HIS A 392 -25.75 1.40 -15.22
N LEU A 393 -25.67 2.66 -14.81
CA LEU A 393 -25.12 3.74 -15.66
C LEU A 393 -23.67 3.45 -16.05
N VAL A 394 -22.86 2.95 -15.11
CA VAL A 394 -21.50 2.49 -15.41
C VAL A 394 -21.52 1.38 -16.48
N LEU A 395 -22.36 0.35 -16.31
CA LEU A 395 -22.45 -0.75 -17.28
C LEU A 395 -22.91 -0.28 -18.67
N GLU A 396 -23.84 0.66 -18.76
CA GLU A 396 -24.33 1.21 -20.02
C GLU A 396 -23.27 2.02 -20.76
N GLN A 397 -22.55 2.89 -20.04
CA GLN A 397 -21.47 3.69 -20.63
C GLN A 397 -20.35 2.82 -21.18
N ASN A 398 -20.00 1.76 -20.46
CA ASN A 398 -18.99 0.81 -20.90
C ASN A 398 -19.40 0.00 -22.13
N LYS A 399 -20.68 -0.39 -22.23
CA LYS A 399 -21.21 -1.05 -23.45
C LYS A 399 -21.16 -0.12 -24.66
N ALA A 400 -21.53 1.14 -24.48
CA ALA A 400 -21.51 2.14 -25.54
C ALA A 400 -20.07 2.39 -26.02
N LEU A 401 -19.13 2.54 -25.07
CA LEU A 401 -17.70 2.66 -25.35
C LEU A 401 -17.16 1.46 -26.14
N ALA A 402 -17.44 0.23 -25.68
CA ALA A 402 -16.96 -0.99 -26.34
C ALA A 402 -17.43 -1.11 -27.80
N LYS A 403 -18.67 -0.68 -28.10
CA LYS A 403 -19.23 -0.69 -29.45
C LYS A 403 -18.48 0.27 -30.39
N GLU A 404 -18.18 1.47 -29.92
CA GLU A 404 -17.52 2.53 -30.69
C GLU A 404 -16.06 2.19 -30.99
N VAL A 405 -15.34 1.67 -29.99
CA VAL A 405 -13.99 1.12 -30.16
C VAL A 405 -13.96 0.02 -31.22
N PHE A 406 -14.90 -0.91 -31.16
CA PHE A 406 -14.97 -2.00 -32.12
C PHE A 406 -15.15 -1.48 -33.55
N GLN A 407 -15.91 -0.39 -33.74
CA GLN A 407 -16.05 0.29 -35.03
C GLN A 407 -14.74 0.98 -35.44
N LEU A 408 -14.10 1.73 -34.54
CA LEU A 408 -12.83 2.41 -34.83
C LEU A 408 -11.70 1.43 -35.22
N LEU A 409 -11.63 0.26 -34.57
CA LEU A 409 -10.67 -0.80 -34.88
C LEU A 409 -10.85 -1.41 -36.27
N GLN A 410 -12.03 -1.31 -36.87
CA GLN A 410 -12.25 -1.73 -38.25
C GLN A 410 -11.76 -0.69 -39.26
N ASP A 411 -11.74 0.59 -38.88
CA ASP A 411 -11.54 1.70 -39.81
C ASP A 411 -10.14 2.33 -39.76
N ASN A 412 -9.44 2.35 -38.62
CA ASN A 412 -8.15 3.04 -38.50
C ASN A 412 -7.20 2.32 -37.52
N GLY A 413 -5.90 2.26 -37.87
CA GLY A 413 -4.84 1.73 -37.02
C GLY A 413 -4.70 2.45 -35.66
N PRO A 414 -3.79 2.00 -34.77
CA PRO A 414 -3.88 2.29 -33.35
C PRO A 414 -3.67 3.79 -33.00
N SER A 415 -4.76 4.49 -32.64
CA SER A 415 -4.77 5.82 -32.00
C SER A 415 -4.54 5.74 -30.47
N LYS A 416 -4.31 6.90 -29.84
CA LYS A 416 -4.23 7.08 -28.37
C LYS A 416 -5.46 6.54 -27.62
N ASP A 417 -6.62 6.51 -28.26
CA ASP A 417 -7.85 5.96 -27.69
C ASP A 417 -7.74 4.46 -27.42
N LEU A 418 -6.88 3.72 -28.15
CA LEU A 418 -6.64 2.30 -27.88
C LEU A 418 -5.91 2.07 -26.55
N GLU A 419 -5.11 3.01 -26.06
CA GLU A 419 -4.37 2.82 -24.81
C GLU A 419 -5.33 2.83 -23.61
N TYR A 420 -6.23 3.82 -23.54
CA TYR A 420 -7.31 3.89 -22.54
C TYR A 420 -8.30 2.73 -22.61
N VAL A 421 -8.62 2.27 -23.83
CA VAL A 421 -9.51 1.13 -24.03
C VAL A 421 -8.85 -0.18 -23.63
N ARG A 422 -7.55 -0.35 -23.89
CA ARG A 422 -6.78 -1.51 -23.42
C ARG A 422 -6.66 -1.50 -21.91
N GLU A 423 -6.47 -0.32 -21.30
CA GLU A 423 -6.51 -0.13 -19.85
C GLU A 423 -7.86 -0.57 -19.26
N TRP A 424 -8.97 -0.23 -19.92
CA TRP A 424 -10.31 -0.66 -19.49
C TRP A 424 -10.65 -2.13 -19.85
N GLN A 425 -10.12 -2.69 -20.94
CA GLN A 425 -10.21 -4.12 -21.22
C GLN A 425 -9.38 -4.97 -20.24
N GLY A 426 -8.30 -4.40 -19.67
CA GLY A 426 -7.60 -4.92 -18.50
C GLY A 426 -8.42 -4.84 -17.20
N ASN A 427 -9.54 -4.12 -17.22
CA ASN A 427 -10.36 -3.78 -16.07
C ASN A 427 -11.53 -4.76 -15.81
N GLN A 428 -11.41 -5.99 -16.32
CA GLN A 428 -12.40 -7.05 -16.07
C GLN A 428 -12.57 -7.34 -14.56
N ASP A 429 -11.53 -7.11 -13.74
CA ASP A 429 -11.65 -7.18 -12.29
C ASP A 429 -12.58 -6.09 -11.72
N GLN A 430 -12.41 -4.81 -12.11
CA GLN A 430 -13.33 -3.75 -11.64
C GLN A 430 -14.78 -4.00 -12.11
N LEU A 431 -14.97 -4.53 -13.31
CA LEU A 431 -16.29 -4.96 -13.77
C LEU A 431 -16.85 -6.09 -12.90
N GLY A 432 -16.01 -7.06 -12.53
CA GLY A 432 -16.34 -8.11 -11.56
C GLY A 432 -16.74 -7.55 -10.20
N ARG A 433 -16.00 -6.57 -9.68
CA ARG A 433 -16.29 -5.88 -8.42
C ARG A 433 -17.60 -5.08 -8.49
N LEU A 434 -17.88 -4.43 -9.60
CA LEU A 434 -19.15 -3.73 -9.83
C LEU A 434 -20.33 -4.69 -9.80
N TYR A 435 -20.22 -5.86 -10.44
CA TYR A 435 -21.24 -6.89 -10.37
C TYR A 435 -21.43 -7.44 -8.94
N ASN A 436 -20.36 -7.60 -8.16
CA ASN A 436 -20.45 -7.97 -6.75
C ASN A 436 -21.16 -6.90 -5.90
N ASN A 437 -20.94 -5.61 -6.19
CA ASN A 437 -21.63 -4.51 -5.53
C ASN A 437 -23.14 -4.52 -5.85
N LEU A 438 -23.49 -4.74 -7.13
CA LEU A 438 -24.89 -4.95 -7.54
C LEU A 438 -25.52 -6.13 -6.80
N ALA A 439 -24.81 -7.26 -6.73
CA ALA A 439 -25.29 -8.43 -5.99
C ALA A 439 -25.55 -8.11 -4.52
N THR A 440 -24.65 -7.37 -3.88
CA THR A 440 -24.80 -6.92 -2.48
C THR A 440 -26.03 -6.01 -2.32
N ALA A 441 -26.22 -5.04 -3.22
CA ALA A 441 -27.35 -4.12 -3.17
C ALA A 441 -28.70 -4.85 -3.39
N TYR A 442 -28.80 -5.72 -4.40
CA TYR A 442 -30.00 -6.53 -4.62
C TYR A 442 -30.27 -7.51 -3.47
N GLY A 443 -29.22 -8.12 -2.90
CA GLY A 443 -29.34 -9.01 -1.75
C GLY A 443 -29.86 -8.28 -0.51
N SER A 444 -29.42 -7.03 -0.29
CA SER A 444 -29.89 -6.17 0.80
C SER A 444 -31.35 -5.71 0.61
N LEU A 445 -31.83 -5.68 -0.63
CA LEU A 445 -33.24 -5.47 -0.97
C LEU A 445 -34.07 -6.77 -1.00
N ASN A 446 -33.50 -7.89 -0.55
CA ASN A 446 -34.12 -9.24 -0.59
C ASN A 446 -34.47 -9.73 -2.00
N GLN A 447 -33.87 -9.15 -3.04
CA GLN A 447 -34.05 -9.57 -4.44
C GLN A 447 -33.02 -10.64 -4.82
N TYR A 448 -33.09 -11.80 -4.14
CA TYR A 448 -32.02 -12.80 -4.17
C TYR A 448 -31.74 -13.40 -5.56
N ARG A 449 -32.75 -13.52 -6.43
CA ARG A 449 -32.54 -14.00 -7.82
C ARG A 449 -31.68 -13.04 -8.64
N ALA A 450 -31.96 -11.73 -8.55
CA ALA A 450 -31.15 -10.73 -9.23
C ALA A 450 -29.74 -10.67 -8.62
N ALA A 451 -29.65 -10.74 -7.29
CA ALA A 451 -28.38 -10.78 -6.59
C ALA A 451 -27.51 -11.97 -7.04
N TYR A 452 -28.10 -13.16 -7.12
CA TYR A 452 -27.43 -14.37 -7.59
C TYR A 452 -26.92 -14.22 -9.04
N HIS A 453 -27.76 -13.70 -9.94
CA HIS A 453 -27.39 -13.43 -11.33
C HIS A 453 -26.18 -12.51 -11.45
N TYR A 454 -26.16 -11.38 -10.73
CA TYR A 454 -25.03 -10.47 -10.75
C TYR A 454 -23.79 -11.07 -10.06
N GLN A 455 -23.97 -11.84 -8.98
CA GLN A 455 -22.87 -12.53 -8.31
C GLN A 455 -22.20 -13.56 -9.23
N SER A 456 -22.98 -14.27 -10.07
CA SER A 456 -22.46 -15.18 -11.10
C SER A 456 -21.68 -14.44 -12.17
N LYS A 457 -22.20 -13.32 -12.69
CA LYS A 457 -21.46 -12.49 -13.65
C LYS A 457 -20.15 -11.96 -13.08
N GLY A 458 -20.16 -11.52 -11.82
CA GLY A 458 -18.96 -11.05 -11.13
C GLY A 458 -17.90 -12.13 -11.01
N LEU A 459 -18.31 -13.33 -10.58
CA LEU A 459 -17.43 -14.49 -10.47
C LEU A 459 -16.87 -14.94 -11.83
N ASP A 460 -17.68 -14.94 -12.89
CA ASP A 460 -17.25 -15.33 -14.24
C ASP A 460 -16.20 -14.36 -14.81
N MET A 461 -16.32 -13.06 -14.54
CA MET A 461 -15.29 -12.08 -14.90
C MET A 461 -14.01 -12.33 -14.11
N GLN A 462 -14.13 -12.47 -12.79
CA GLN A 462 -12.99 -12.71 -11.91
C GLN A 462 -12.23 -13.99 -12.26
N ARG A 463 -12.92 -15.07 -12.64
CA ARG A 463 -12.28 -16.32 -13.08
C ARG A 463 -11.49 -16.20 -14.39
N LYS A 464 -11.81 -15.21 -15.23
CA LYS A 464 -11.09 -14.99 -16.50
C LYS A 464 -9.79 -14.22 -16.30
N CYS A 465 -9.72 -13.36 -15.29
CA CYS A 465 -8.58 -12.46 -15.08
C CYS A 465 -7.78 -12.74 -13.79
N LEU A 466 -8.30 -13.54 -12.86
CA LEU A 466 -7.65 -13.83 -11.57
C LEU A 466 -7.32 -15.32 -11.41
N PRO A 467 -6.23 -15.66 -10.69
CA PRO A 467 -5.95 -17.04 -10.30
C PRO A 467 -7.10 -17.68 -9.53
N GLN A 468 -7.30 -19.00 -9.68
CA GLN A 468 -8.45 -19.72 -9.12
C GLN A 468 -8.63 -19.58 -7.60
N MET A 469 -7.53 -19.40 -6.86
CA MET A 469 -7.54 -19.23 -5.40
C MET A 469 -7.36 -17.76 -4.98
N HIS A 470 -7.71 -16.82 -5.85
CA HIS A 470 -7.65 -15.40 -5.54
C HIS A 470 -8.75 -15.01 -4.55
N TYR A 471 -8.44 -14.11 -3.61
CA TYR A 471 -9.35 -13.68 -2.55
C TYR A 471 -10.71 -13.15 -3.04
N HIS A 472 -10.72 -12.36 -4.13
CA HIS A 472 -11.96 -11.86 -4.71
C HIS A 472 -12.91 -12.99 -5.14
N ILE A 473 -12.36 -14.14 -5.57
CA ILE A 473 -13.15 -15.35 -5.82
C ILE A 473 -13.71 -15.89 -4.50
N GLY A 474 -12.93 -15.89 -3.41
CA GLY A 474 -13.39 -16.23 -2.06
C GLY A 474 -14.52 -15.30 -1.56
N ILE A 475 -14.42 -13.98 -1.78
CA ILE A 475 -15.51 -13.03 -1.50
C ILE A 475 -16.76 -13.44 -2.26
N SER A 476 -16.62 -13.73 -3.55
CA SER A 476 -17.74 -14.14 -4.40
C SER A 476 -18.42 -15.41 -3.88
N PHE A 477 -17.64 -16.41 -3.44
CA PHE A 477 -18.18 -17.61 -2.79
C PHE A 477 -18.86 -17.31 -1.44
N SER A 478 -18.27 -16.46 -0.60
CA SER A 478 -18.92 -16.04 0.65
C SER A 478 -20.24 -15.32 0.39
N ASN A 479 -20.32 -14.51 -0.67
CA ASN A 479 -21.56 -13.85 -1.07
C ASN A 479 -22.60 -14.85 -1.58
N PHE A 480 -22.20 -15.85 -2.38
CA PHE A 480 -23.09 -16.96 -2.74
C PHE A 480 -23.62 -17.69 -1.52
N GLY A 481 -22.76 -17.97 -0.53
CA GLY A 481 -23.19 -18.56 0.74
C GLY A 481 -24.26 -17.71 1.43
N TYR A 482 -24.06 -16.39 1.49
CA TYR A 482 -25.03 -15.45 2.05
C TYR A 482 -26.37 -15.45 1.29
N LEU A 483 -26.32 -15.47 -0.04
CA LEU A 483 -27.52 -15.52 -0.86
C LEU A 483 -28.29 -16.84 -0.67
N CYS A 484 -27.60 -17.98 -0.69
CA CYS A 484 -28.20 -19.29 -0.42
C CYS A 484 -28.84 -19.33 0.98
N LYS A 485 -28.13 -18.86 2.03
CA LYS A 485 -28.67 -18.78 3.39
C LYS A 485 -29.95 -17.94 3.42
N SER A 486 -29.94 -16.79 2.76
CA SER A 486 -31.10 -15.87 2.72
C SER A 486 -32.28 -16.46 1.95
N MET A 487 -32.02 -17.36 1.00
CA MET A 487 -33.03 -18.17 0.30
C MET A 487 -33.41 -19.46 1.04
N MET A 488 -32.96 -19.65 2.29
CA MET A 488 -33.15 -20.85 3.12
C MET A 488 -32.51 -22.14 2.55
N ASP A 489 -31.62 -22.02 1.57
CA ASP A 489 -30.80 -23.12 1.05
C ASP A 489 -29.52 -23.26 1.89
N TYR A 490 -29.69 -23.77 3.11
CA TYR A 490 -28.61 -23.89 4.08
C TYR A 490 -27.52 -24.87 3.65
N GLN A 491 -27.87 -25.90 2.87
CA GLN A 491 -26.90 -26.91 2.43
C GLN A 491 -25.91 -26.30 1.43
N ASN A 492 -26.39 -25.57 0.42
CA ASN A 492 -25.48 -24.90 -0.52
C ASN A 492 -24.80 -23.69 0.12
N ALA A 493 -25.45 -23.02 1.08
CA ALA A 493 -24.80 -21.96 1.86
C ALA A 493 -23.51 -22.45 2.53
N LEU A 494 -23.59 -23.57 3.25
CA LEU A 494 -22.43 -24.17 3.92
C LEU A 494 -21.33 -24.55 2.92
N LYS A 495 -21.67 -25.22 1.80
CA LYS A 495 -20.69 -25.56 0.76
C LYS A 495 -19.94 -24.34 0.22
N TYR A 496 -20.66 -23.26 -0.05
CA TYR A 496 -20.04 -22.03 -0.56
C TYR A 496 -19.19 -21.32 0.51
N TYR A 497 -19.63 -21.32 1.76
CA TYR A 497 -18.82 -20.78 2.86
C TYR A 497 -17.55 -21.61 3.11
N GLU A 498 -17.62 -22.93 3.01
CA GLU A 498 -16.46 -23.82 3.11
C GLU A 498 -15.45 -23.57 2.00
N GLN A 499 -15.91 -23.45 0.75
CA GLN A 499 -15.08 -23.07 -0.39
C GLN A 499 -14.47 -21.68 -0.20
N ALA A 500 -15.24 -20.72 0.32
CA ALA A 500 -14.73 -19.39 0.64
C ALA A 500 -13.64 -19.45 1.71
N ILE A 501 -13.80 -20.27 2.77
CA ILE A 501 -12.77 -20.46 3.80
C ILE A 501 -11.53 -21.13 3.24
N GLU A 502 -11.67 -22.15 2.40
CA GLU A 502 -10.54 -22.80 1.73
C GLU A 502 -9.75 -21.78 0.91
N ILE A 503 -10.45 -21.00 0.09
CA ILE A 503 -9.84 -19.92 -0.69
C ILE A 503 -9.27 -18.85 0.23
N PHE A 504 -9.92 -18.45 1.31
CA PHE A 504 -9.39 -17.42 2.20
C PHE A 504 -8.20 -17.88 3.03
N LYS A 505 -8.08 -19.18 3.32
CA LYS A 505 -6.89 -19.76 3.98
C LYS A 505 -5.75 -19.98 2.98
N PHE A 506 -6.05 -20.37 1.75
CA PHE A 506 -5.06 -20.56 0.69
C PHE A 506 -4.58 -19.23 0.15
N SER A 507 -5.52 -18.34 -0.13
CA SER A 507 -5.27 -16.96 -0.45
C SER A 507 -4.62 -16.43 0.80
N ARG A 508 -3.30 -16.33 0.80
CA ARG A 508 -2.56 -15.81 1.93
C ARG A 508 -2.95 -14.33 2.23
N GLN A 509 -3.91 -13.77 1.47
CA GLN A 509 -4.56 -12.49 1.62
C GLN A 509 -4.90 -12.18 3.10
N GLU A 510 -4.87 -10.93 3.61
CA GLU A 510 -5.21 -10.61 5.02
C GLU A 510 -6.72 -10.81 5.20
N THR A 511 -7.08 -12.08 5.20
CA THR A 511 -8.43 -12.59 5.18
C THR A 511 -8.89 -12.83 6.60
N HIS A 512 -8.12 -12.48 7.64
CA HIS A 512 -8.52 -12.65 9.03
C HIS A 512 -9.95 -12.16 9.27
N PHE A 513 -10.26 -10.93 8.82
CA PHE A 513 -11.63 -10.41 8.85
C PHE A 513 -12.62 -11.25 8.03
N SER A 514 -12.28 -11.62 6.79
CA SER A 514 -13.15 -12.37 5.89
C SER A 514 -13.40 -13.82 6.34
N ILE A 515 -12.37 -14.53 6.79
CA ILE A 515 -12.44 -15.84 7.47
C ILE A 515 -13.31 -15.72 8.71
N SER A 516 -13.05 -14.72 9.54
CA SER A 516 -13.80 -14.48 10.77
C SER A 516 -15.29 -14.27 10.49
N ARG A 517 -15.61 -13.50 9.46
CA ARG A 517 -16.99 -13.24 9.02
C ARG A 517 -17.65 -14.48 8.41
N THR A 518 -16.94 -15.25 7.61
CA THR A 518 -17.47 -16.49 7.02
C THR A 518 -17.77 -17.53 8.09
N TYR A 519 -16.90 -17.66 9.10
CA TYR A 519 -17.18 -18.52 10.25
C TYR A 519 -18.41 -18.05 11.04
N ASP A 520 -18.62 -16.74 11.24
CA ASP A 520 -19.86 -16.23 11.83
C ASP A 520 -21.08 -16.67 11.01
N TYR A 521 -21.02 -16.57 9.68
CA TYR A 521 -22.13 -16.99 8.83
C TYR A 521 -22.42 -18.49 8.89
N ILE A 522 -21.38 -19.33 8.95
CA ILE A 522 -21.55 -20.77 9.18
C ILE A 522 -22.20 -21.01 10.56
N GLY A 523 -21.73 -20.29 11.59
CA GLY A 523 -22.30 -20.33 12.93
C GLY A 523 -23.79 -19.98 12.96
N GLU A 524 -24.19 -18.94 12.23
CA GLU A 524 -25.59 -18.55 12.07
C GLU A 524 -26.43 -19.64 11.38
N VAL A 525 -25.90 -20.28 10.33
CA VAL A 525 -26.62 -21.38 9.65
C VAL A 525 -26.87 -22.55 10.60
N TYR A 526 -25.86 -22.98 11.36
CA TYR A 526 -26.03 -24.05 12.34
C TYR A 526 -26.97 -23.65 13.49
N GLU A 527 -26.92 -22.39 13.92
CA GLU A 527 -27.82 -21.89 14.94
C GLU A 527 -29.29 -21.92 14.50
N ILE A 528 -29.58 -21.49 13.26
CA ILE A 528 -30.93 -21.55 12.67
C ILE A 528 -31.43 -22.99 12.62
N ASN A 529 -30.53 -23.94 12.35
CA ASN A 529 -30.84 -25.38 12.35
C ASN A 529 -30.80 -26.01 13.75
N HIS A 530 -30.65 -25.23 14.82
CA HIS A 530 -30.58 -25.70 16.21
C HIS A 530 -29.39 -26.62 16.56
N ASP A 531 -28.36 -26.70 15.71
CA ASP A 531 -27.10 -27.39 16.01
C ASP A 531 -26.16 -26.45 16.79
N TYR A 532 -26.48 -26.25 18.06
CA TYR A 532 -25.74 -25.34 18.93
C TYR A 532 -24.26 -25.71 19.14
N PRO A 533 -23.86 -26.99 19.23
CA PRO A 533 -22.44 -27.36 19.30
C PRO A 533 -21.64 -26.88 18.09
N ARG A 534 -22.11 -27.11 16.86
CA ARG A 534 -21.40 -26.64 15.65
C ARG A 534 -21.48 -25.12 15.49
N ALA A 535 -22.59 -24.50 15.88
CA ALA A 535 -22.70 -23.05 15.92
C ALA A 535 -21.64 -22.43 16.85
N LEU A 536 -21.46 -23.01 18.05
CA LEU A 536 -20.48 -22.58 19.03
C LEU A 536 -19.04 -22.69 18.50
N GLU A 537 -18.68 -23.83 17.92
CA GLU A 537 -17.35 -24.04 17.33
C GLU A 537 -17.04 -23.00 16.25
N ASN A 538 -18.00 -22.72 15.37
CA ASN A 538 -17.81 -21.75 14.30
C ASN A 538 -17.72 -20.31 14.84
N TYR A 539 -18.51 -19.91 15.84
CA TYR A 539 -18.34 -18.60 16.48
C TYR A 539 -17.01 -18.46 17.23
N GLN A 540 -16.49 -19.54 17.81
CA GLN A 540 -15.15 -19.54 18.42
C GLN A 540 -14.05 -19.40 17.37
N ASN A 541 -14.16 -20.10 16.25
CA ASN A 541 -13.28 -19.91 15.10
C ASN A 541 -13.37 -18.48 14.58
N ALA A 542 -14.56 -17.90 14.46
CA ALA A 542 -14.75 -16.50 14.09
C ALA A 542 -13.97 -15.57 15.03
N LEU A 543 -14.11 -15.74 16.34
CA LEU A 543 -13.39 -14.93 17.34
C LEU A 543 -11.86 -15.05 17.20
N LYS A 544 -11.34 -16.26 16.95
CA LYS A 544 -9.91 -16.51 16.76
C LYS A 544 -9.30 -15.69 15.61
N TYR A 545 -10.07 -15.43 14.55
CA TYR A 545 -9.62 -14.69 13.37
C TYR A 545 -10.00 -13.21 13.38
N GLU A 546 -10.56 -12.65 14.46
CA GLU A 546 -11.04 -11.25 14.47
C GLU A 546 -9.98 -10.25 14.96
N PRO A 547 -9.43 -9.38 14.09
CA PRO A 547 -8.44 -8.38 14.51
C PRO A 547 -9.05 -7.13 15.13
N ASN A 548 -10.35 -6.84 14.91
CA ASN A 548 -10.96 -5.59 15.36
C ASN A 548 -11.62 -5.74 16.73
N LEU A 549 -11.15 -4.97 17.71
CA LEU A 549 -11.62 -5.01 19.09
C LEU A 549 -13.15 -4.81 19.25
N SER A 550 -13.74 -3.92 18.46
CA SER A 550 -15.20 -3.68 18.49
C SER A 550 -15.99 -4.90 17.99
N LYS A 551 -15.46 -5.58 16.97
CA LYS A 551 -16.06 -6.81 16.44
C LYS A 551 -15.79 -8.02 17.35
N THR A 552 -14.66 -8.08 18.03
CA THR A 552 -14.37 -9.06 19.08
C THR A 552 -15.50 -9.09 20.12
N VAL A 553 -15.95 -7.91 20.57
CA VAL A 553 -17.07 -7.80 21.51
C VAL A 553 -18.36 -8.40 20.94
N THR A 554 -18.67 -8.11 19.68
CA THR A 554 -19.86 -8.68 19.02
C THR A 554 -19.81 -10.21 18.98
N LYS A 555 -18.64 -10.78 18.67
CA LYS A 555 -18.46 -12.24 18.60
C LYS A 555 -18.55 -12.91 19.97
N LEU A 556 -17.99 -12.29 21.02
CA LEU A 556 -18.17 -12.76 22.40
C LEU A 556 -19.66 -12.83 22.77
N MET A 557 -20.45 -11.84 22.36
CA MET A 557 -21.90 -11.84 22.57
C MET A 557 -22.62 -12.94 21.78
N ASN A 558 -22.19 -13.25 20.55
CA ASN A 558 -22.73 -14.37 19.78
C ASN A 558 -22.49 -15.70 20.49
N ILE A 559 -21.27 -15.93 21.02
CA ILE A 559 -20.92 -17.12 21.79
C ILE A 559 -21.75 -17.21 23.08
N ALA A 560 -21.88 -16.10 23.83
CA ALA A 560 -22.68 -16.04 25.06
C ALA A 560 -24.15 -16.41 24.80
N ARG A 561 -24.71 -15.94 23.69
CA ARG A 561 -26.07 -16.26 23.26
C ARG A 561 -26.25 -17.75 22.97
N ILE A 562 -25.28 -18.41 22.32
CA ILE A 562 -25.32 -19.86 22.10
C ILE A 562 -25.23 -20.63 23.43
N TYR A 563 -24.35 -20.23 24.34
CA TYR A 563 -24.31 -20.85 25.67
C TYR A 563 -25.64 -20.73 26.41
N ASN A 564 -26.33 -19.59 26.32
CA ASN A 564 -27.67 -19.43 26.89
C ASN A 564 -28.68 -20.40 26.25
N LYS A 565 -28.70 -20.53 24.91
CA LYS A 565 -29.54 -21.52 24.21
C LYS A 565 -29.25 -22.97 24.59
N MET A 566 -28.03 -23.26 25.05
CA MET A 566 -27.63 -24.57 25.60
C MET A 566 -27.86 -24.71 27.11
N ASN A 567 -28.52 -23.75 27.77
CA ASN A 567 -28.72 -23.67 29.23
C ASN A 567 -27.40 -23.61 30.04
N LYS A 568 -26.30 -23.16 29.43
CA LYS A 568 -24.98 -22.97 30.03
C LYS A 568 -24.82 -21.52 30.52
N TYR A 569 -25.64 -21.15 31.51
CA TYR A 569 -25.80 -19.75 31.91
C TYR A 569 -24.54 -19.12 32.52
N GLN A 570 -23.75 -19.88 33.28
CA GLN A 570 -22.52 -19.37 33.88
C GLN A 570 -21.50 -18.92 32.82
N GLN A 571 -21.31 -19.72 31.77
CA GLN A 571 -20.44 -19.36 30.65
C GLN A 571 -20.95 -18.13 29.89
N ALA A 572 -22.27 -18.05 29.68
CA ALA A 572 -22.89 -16.90 29.00
C ALA A 572 -22.70 -15.59 29.77
N ILE A 573 -22.83 -15.61 31.09
CA ILE A 573 -22.62 -14.45 31.96
C ILE A 573 -21.15 -14.02 31.94
N SER A 574 -20.22 -14.95 32.13
CA SER A 574 -18.78 -14.67 32.14
C SER A 574 -18.29 -14.00 30.83
N LEU A 575 -18.79 -14.45 29.68
CA LEU A 575 -18.47 -13.83 28.39
C LEU A 575 -19.10 -12.45 28.23
N SER A 576 -20.32 -12.26 28.71
CA SER A 576 -21.02 -10.98 28.66
C SER A 576 -20.33 -9.92 29.54
N GLU A 577 -19.83 -10.31 30.71
CA GLU A 577 -19.02 -9.45 31.59
C GLU A 577 -17.68 -9.08 30.94
N THR A 578 -17.05 -10.01 30.22
CA THR A 578 -15.80 -9.75 29.49
C THR A 578 -16.02 -8.77 28.33
N ALA A 579 -17.09 -8.96 27.57
CA ALA A 579 -17.52 -8.02 26.52
C ALA A 579 -17.76 -6.61 27.07
N ALA A 580 -18.49 -6.49 28.19
CA ALA A 580 -18.76 -5.21 28.84
C ALA A 580 -17.49 -4.50 29.32
N ARG A 581 -16.56 -5.23 29.94
CA ARG A 581 -15.26 -4.69 30.38
C ARG A 581 -14.45 -4.11 29.22
N LEU A 582 -14.37 -4.81 28.09
CA LEU A 582 -13.67 -4.32 26.90
C LEU A 582 -14.27 -3.03 26.36
N CYS A 583 -15.60 -2.91 26.36
CA CYS A 583 -16.24 -1.67 25.92
C CYS A 583 -15.96 -0.48 26.84
N ILE A 584 -15.94 -0.69 28.17
CA ILE A 584 -15.61 0.36 29.14
C ILE A 584 -14.15 0.79 28.97
N GLN A 585 -13.23 -0.16 28.90
CA GLN A 585 -11.79 0.10 28.82
C GLN A 585 -11.39 0.88 27.56
N HIS A 586 -12.12 0.70 26.45
CA HIS A 586 -11.78 1.26 25.14
C HIS A 586 -12.83 2.25 24.59
N SER A 587 -13.75 2.71 25.43
CA SER A 587 -14.80 3.70 25.06
C SER A 587 -15.59 3.32 23.80
N LEU A 588 -15.91 2.04 23.63
CA LEU A 588 -16.62 1.52 22.45
C LEU A 588 -18.15 1.80 22.55
N PRO A 589 -18.88 1.88 21.42
CA PRO A 589 -20.33 2.14 21.44
C PRO A 589 -21.08 1.06 22.22
N MET A 590 -21.83 1.47 23.25
CA MET A 590 -22.39 0.58 24.29
C MET A 590 -23.86 0.18 24.11
N ALA A 591 -24.62 0.90 23.29
CA ALA A 591 -26.09 0.85 23.30
C ALA A 591 -26.68 -0.53 22.98
N ASP A 592 -26.09 -1.24 22.02
CA ASP A 592 -26.65 -2.51 21.51
C ASP A 592 -26.19 -3.74 22.31
N ILE A 593 -25.07 -3.60 23.04
CA ILE A 593 -24.43 -4.69 23.80
C ILE A 593 -25.08 -4.83 25.17
N PHE A 594 -25.37 -3.71 25.86
CA PHE A 594 -26.06 -3.75 27.14
C PHE A 594 -27.49 -4.27 27.02
N SER A 595 -28.22 -3.96 25.95
CA SER A 595 -29.59 -4.49 25.76
C SER A 595 -29.57 -6.02 25.65
N LYS A 596 -28.62 -6.57 24.88
CA LYS A 596 -28.42 -8.02 24.68
C LYS A 596 -27.94 -8.70 25.95
N ALA A 597 -26.96 -8.12 26.64
CA ALA A 597 -26.45 -8.65 27.91
C ALA A 597 -27.51 -8.59 29.02
N LYS A 598 -28.28 -7.50 29.12
CA LYS A 598 -29.40 -7.34 30.06
C LYS A 598 -30.49 -8.38 29.82
N ASN A 599 -30.86 -8.66 28.58
CA ASN A 599 -31.83 -9.70 28.24
C ASN A 599 -31.35 -11.12 28.59
N ILE A 600 -30.04 -11.38 28.52
CA ILE A 600 -29.43 -12.63 28.97
C ILE A 600 -29.47 -12.74 30.50
N MET A 601 -29.20 -11.65 31.22
CA MET A 601 -29.18 -11.60 32.69
C MET A 601 -30.57 -11.61 33.34
N LEU A 602 -31.60 -11.05 32.68
CA LEU A 602 -32.98 -10.96 33.20
C LEU A 602 -33.81 -12.25 33.04
N ARG A 603 -33.30 -13.30 32.39
CA ARG A 603 -33.97 -14.61 32.27
C ARG A 603 -33.73 -15.53 33.48
N ARG A 604 -33.24 -14.96 34.58
CA ARG A 604 -33.07 -15.57 35.90
C ARG A 604 -34.21 -15.09 36.79
#